data_AF-A0A4S0QZY1-F1
#
_entry.id   AF-A0A4S0QZY1-F1
#
_cell.length_a   1.000
_cell.length_b   1.000
_cell.length_c   1.000
_cell.angle_alpha   90.00
_cell.angle_beta   90.00
_cell.angle_gamma   90.00
#
_symmetry.space_group_name_H-M   'P 1'
#
loop_
_entity.id
_entity.type
_entity.pdbx_description
1 polymer ?
#
loop_
_entity_poly.entity_id
_entity_poly.type
_entity_poly.pdbx_seq_one_letter_code
_entity_poly.pdbx_strand_id
1 'polypeptide(L)' 'PAMRLRMETVETLAEELFLLQTLGDDRAVREVYVVGRPAKSAIVA' A
#
# COMPACT_ATOMS: atom_id res chain seq x y z
N PRO A 1 -1.43 8.83 4.94
CA PRO A 1 -1.99 10.20 4.76
C PRO A 1 -1.66 10.84 3.41
N ALA A 2 -0.38 10.92 3.04
CA ALA A 2 0.08 11.51 1.77
C ALA A 2 -0.48 10.79 0.54
N MET A 3 -0.53 9.45 0.57
CA MET A 3 -1.07 8.66 -0.56
C MET A 3 -2.56 8.91 -0.77
N ARG A 4 -3.35 9.06 0.30
CA ARG A 4 -4.80 9.32 0.20
C ARG A 4 -5.09 10.66 -0.47
N LEU A 5 -4.38 11.71 -0.09
CA LEU A 5 -4.51 13.05 -0.70
C LEU A 5 -4.07 13.04 -2.16
N ARG A 6 -2.96 12.39 -2.49
CA ARG A 6 -2.48 12.34 -3.87
C ARG A 6 -3.34 11.46 -4.79
N MET A 7 -4.05 10.47 -4.25
CA MET A 7 -4.98 9.65 -5.01
C MET A 7 -6.21 10.44 -5.49
N GLU A 8 -6.51 11.60 -4.89
CA GLU A 8 -7.63 12.48 -5.30
C GLU A 8 -7.41 13.11 -6.68
N THR A 9 -6.18 13.13 -7.20
CA THR A 9 -5.80 13.79 -8.46
C THR A 9 -5.20 12.83 -9.48
N VAL A 10 -5.35 11.51 -9.31
CA VAL A 10 -4.86 10.50 -10.25
C VAL A 10 -5.90 10.32 -11.36
N GLU A 11 -5.49 10.49 -12.62
CA GLU A 11 -6.39 10.37 -13.77
C GLU A 11 -6.04 9.15 -14.64
N THR A 12 -4.81 8.65 -14.53
CA THR A 12 -4.30 7.57 -15.37
C THR A 12 -3.72 6.42 -14.55
N LEU A 13 -3.73 5.22 -15.16
CA LEU A 13 -3.11 4.03 -14.59
C LEU A 13 -1.61 4.22 -14.35
N ALA A 14 -0.91 4.96 -15.22
CA ALA A 14 0.52 5.22 -15.06
C ALA A 14 0.82 6.04 -13.79
N GLU A 15 0.00 7.05 -13.51
CA GLU A 15 0.10 7.86 -12.28
C GLU A 15 -0.22 7.04 -11.04
N GLU A 16 -1.24 6.18 -11.09
CA GLU A 16 -1.58 5.28 -10.00
C GLU A 16 -0.41 4.35 -9.66
N LEU A 17 0.16 3.69 -10.68
CA LEU A 17 1.29 2.78 -10.50
C LEU A 17 2.53 3.51 -9.99
N PHE A 18 2.82 4.70 -10.51
CA PHE A 18 3.92 5.53 -10.03
C PHE A 18 3.74 5.92 -8.56
N LEU A 19 2.52 6.31 -8.18
CA LEU A 19 2.18 6.66 -6.81
C LEU A 19 2.34 5.46 -5.86
N LEU A 20 1.81 4.29 -6.23
CA LEU A 20 1.94 3.06 -5.45
C LEU A 20 3.40 2.65 -5.26
N GLN A 21 4.21 2.74 -6.31
CA GLN A 21 5.64 2.40 -6.26
C GLN A 21 6.45 3.41 -5.43
N THR A 22 6.09 4.69 -5.48
CA THR A 22 6.86 5.75 -4.81
C THR A 22 6.53 5.89 -3.34
N LEU A 23 5.25 5.93 -2.99
CA LEU A 23 4.83 6.19 -1.62
C LEU A 23 4.75 4.90 -0.80
N GLY A 24 4.30 3.80 -1.40
CA GLY A 24 3.99 2.58 -0.69
C GLY A 24 2.87 2.80 0.35
N ASP A 25 2.01 1.81 0.51
CA ASP A 25 0.97 1.83 1.54
C ASP A 25 0.62 0.40 1.87
N ASP A 26 0.14 0.19 3.09
CA ASP A 26 -0.26 -1.14 3.54
C ASP A 26 -1.31 -1.77 2.60
N ARG A 27 -2.16 -1.00 1.92
CA ARG A 27 -3.11 -1.54 0.94
C ARG A 27 -2.45 -2.24 -0.25
N ALA A 28 -1.23 -1.85 -0.62
CA ALA A 28 -0.46 -2.48 -1.69
C ALA A 28 0.27 -3.77 -1.24
N VAL A 29 0.34 -4.01 0.08
CA VAL A 29 1.06 -5.14 0.66
C VAL A 29 0.07 -6.20 1.13
N ARG A 30 0.09 -7.38 0.50
CA ARG A 30 -0.81 -8.48 0.86
C ARG A 30 -0.55 -9.04 2.26
N GLU A 31 0.71 -9.26 2.63
CA GLU A 31 1.11 -9.83 3.92
C GLU A 31 2.54 -9.40 4.28
N VAL A 32 2.83 -9.31 5.59
CA VAL A 32 4.17 -9.04 6.11
C VAL A 32 4.58 -10.22 6.99
N TYR A 33 5.74 -10.83 6.70
CA TYR A 33 6.24 -11.98 7.45
C TYR A 33 7.35 -11.58 8.41
N VAL A 34 7.18 -11.88 9.70
CA VAL A 34 8.19 -11.67 10.75
C VAL A 34 8.62 -13.04 11.27
N VAL A 35 9.91 -13.37 11.12
CA VAL A 35 10.45 -14.70 11.48
C VAL A 35 9.65 -15.83 10.80
N GLY A 36 9.30 -15.64 9.53
CA GLY A 36 8.55 -16.61 8.74
C GLY A 36 7.07 -16.77 9.11
N ARG A 37 6.53 -15.93 10.01
CA ARG A 37 5.12 -15.97 10.41
C ARG A 37 4.36 -14.76 9.88
N PRO A 38 3.11 -14.92 9.40
CA PRO A 38 2.29 -13.80 8.95
C PRO A 38 1.99 -12.88 10.14
N ALA A 39 2.31 -11.60 10.01
CA ALA A 39 2.17 -10.60 11.06
C ALA A 39 1.05 -9.61 10.77
N LYS A 40 0.77 -9.30 9.50
CA LYS A 40 -0.25 -8.32 9.13
C LYS A 40 -1.65 -8.88 9.35
N SER A 41 -1.92 -10.08 8.85
CA SER A 41 -3.23 -10.73 9.08
C SER A 41 -3.51 -10.98 10.57
N ALA A 42 -2.47 -11.11 11.39
CA ALA A 42 -2.59 -11.29 12.84
C ALA A 42 -2.95 -10.00 13.59
N ILE A 43 -2.71 -8.81 13.02
CA ILE A 43 -3.06 -7.51 13.62
C ILE A 43 -4.52 -7.13 13.34
N VAL A 44 -5.09 -7.65 12.25
CA VAL A 44 -6.45 -7.31 11.78
C VAL A 44 -7.51 -8.30 12.28
N ALA A 45 -7.09 -9.44 12.86
CA ALA A 45 -7.95 -10.44 13.48
C ALA A 45 -8.25 -10.10 14.95
#